data_AF-A0A0F9HF01-F1
#
_entry.id   AF-A0A0F9HF01-F1
#
_cell.length_a   1.000
_cell.length_b   1.000
_cell.length_c   1.000
_cell.angle_alpha   90.00
_cell.angle_beta   90.00
_cell.angle_gamma   90.00
#
_symmetry.space_group_name_H-M   'P 1'
#
loop_
_entity.id
_entity.type
_entity.pdbx_description
1 polymer ?
#
loop_
_entity_poly.entity_id
_entity_poly.type
_entity_poly.pdbx_seq_one_letter_code
_entity_poly.pdbx_strand_id
1 'polypeptide(L)'
;APKGIPLEKILEYVWHSETKSPYQNHDEDFLLGKNEDTAYYFYYTKNAITTLDIDFLRLIKTKADQYIIYADNCLLERKLLDKYHIIFKKIPRDISRF
;
A
#
# COMPACT_ATOMS: atom_id res chain seq x y z
N ALA A 1 -17.09 19.75 -12.31
CA ALA A 1 -15.77 19.44 -11.71
C ALA A 1 -15.32 18.08 -12.23
N PRO A 2 -14.06 17.90 -12.65
CA PRO A 2 -13.60 16.59 -13.12
C PRO A 2 -13.64 15.63 -11.92
N LYS A 3 -14.55 14.66 -11.99
CA LYS A 3 -14.75 13.63 -10.96
C LYS A 3 -13.60 12.63 -11.10
N GLY A 4 -12.53 12.81 -10.33
CA GLY A 4 -11.53 11.76 -10.15
C GLY A 4 -12.14 10.55 -9.43
N ILE A 5 -11.50 9.39 -9.58
CA ILE A 5 -11.93 8.15 -8.92
C ILE A 5 -11.91 8.33 -7.40
N PRO A 6 -12.96 7.93 -6.66
CA PRO A 6 -12.93 7.88 -5.21
C PRO A 6 -11.82 6.96 -4.71
N LEU A 7 -11.08 7.36 -3.66
CA LEU A 7 -9.99 6.55 -3.11
C LEU A 7 -10.43 5.11 -2.83
N GLU A 8 -11.61 4.92 -2.27
CA GLU A 8 -12.20 3.61 -2.00
C GLU A 8 -12.23 2.68 -3.23
N LYS A 9 -12.54 3.19 -4.42
CA LYS A 9 -12.51 2.40 -5.66
C LYS A 9 -11.11 1.97 -6.07
N ILE A 10 -10.10 2.79 -5.76
CA ILE A 10 -8.70 2.43 -5.97
C ILE A 10 -8.32 1.32 -4.99
N LEU A 11 -8.70 1.44 -3.70
CA LEU A 11 -8.42 0.41 -2.68
C LEU A 11 -9.08 -0.92 -3.03
N GLU A 12 -10.36 -0.90 -3.44
CA GLU A 12 -11.09 -2.07 -3.94
C GLU A 12 -10.35 -2.74 -5.10
N TYR A 13 -9.93 -1.96 -6.11
CA TYR A 13 -9.24 -2.47 -7.27
C TYR A 13 -7.88 -3.09 -6.92
N VAL A 14 -7.06 -2.39 -6.14
CA VAL A 14 -5.73 -2.87 -5.74
C VAL A 14 -5.87 -4.15 -4.93
N TRP A 15 -6.74 -4.18 -3.93
CA TRP A 15 -6.98 -5.36 -3.11
C TRP A 15 -7.46 -6.55 -3.94
N HIS A 16 -8.46 -6.36 -4.81
CA HIS A 16 -8.96 -7.42 -5.67
C HIS A 16 -7.90 -7.89 -6.68
N SER A 17 -7.04 -6.99 -7.18
CA SER A 17 -5.96 -7.37 -8.09
C SER A 17 -4.98 -8.36 -7.46
N GLU A 18 -4.69 -8.18 -6.17
CA GLU A 18 -3.73 -8.96 -5.40
C GLU A 18 -4.33 -10.26 -4.83
N THR A 19 -5.56 -10.20 -4.32
CA THR A 19 -6.14 -11.29 -3.50
C THR A 19 -7.32 -12.00 -4.15
N LYS A 20 -7.84 -11.46 -5.27
CA LYS A 20 -9.08 -11.92 -5.92
C LYS A 20 -10.28 -11.97 -4.97
N SER A 21 -10.26 -11.15 -3.92
CA SER A 21 -11.25 -11.11 -2.85
C SER A 21 -11.87 -9.71 -2.70
N PRO A 22 -13.08 -9.58 -2.09
CA PRO A 22 -13.69 -8.28 -1.84
C PRO A 22 -12.90 -7.49 -0.79
N TYR A 23 -12.77 -6.18 -1.00
CA TYR A 23 -12.13 -5.27 -0.06
C TYR A 23 -13.03 -4.97 1.14
N GLN A 24 -12.41 -4.81 2.31
CA GLN A 24 -13.06 -4.39 3.54
C GLN A 24 -12.26 -3.24 4.16
N ASN A 25 -12.95 -2.33 4.84
CA ASN A 25 -12.29 -1.23 5.50
C ASN A 25 -11.59 -1.72 6.78
N HIS A 26 -10.47 -1.08 7.13
CA HIS A 26 -9.63 -1.43 8.28
C HIS A 26 -9.30 -0.17 9.09
N ASP A 27 -9.22 -0.31 10.41
CA ASP A 27 -8.95 0.81 11.33
C ASP A 27 -7.46 1.22 11.39
N GLU A 28 -6.59 0.56 10.63
CA GLU A 28 -5.16 0.88 10.55
C GLU A 28 -4.87 1.72 9.30
N ASP A 29 -4.19 2.84 9.49
CA ASP A 29 -3.82 3.73 8.39
C ASP A 29 -3.08 2.99 7.28
N PHE A 30 -3.51 3.21 6.04
CA PHE A 30 -2.94 2.63 4.83
C PHE A 30 -3.05 1.09 4.71
N LEU A 31 -3.60 0.37 5.69
CA LEU A 31 -3.78 -1.07 5.60
C LEU A 31 -4.91 -1.41 4.62
N LEU A 32 -4.60 -2.22 3.60
CA LEU A 32 -5.61 -2.81 2.72
C LEU A 32 -6.18 -4.11 3.27
N GLY A 33 -5.41 -4.83 4.08
CA GLY A 33 -5.78 -6.10 4.68
C GLY A 33 -4.63 -7.10 4.72
N LYS A 34 -4.93 -8.32 5.17
CA LYS A 34 -4.00 -9.44 5.24
C LYS A 34 -4.60 -10.65 4.51
N ASN A 35 -3.82 -11.28 3.63
CA ASN A 35 -4.19 -12.51 2.92
C ASN A 35 -2.99 -13.46 2.89
N GLU A 36 -3.19 -14.74 3.21
CA GLU A 36 -2.13 -15.78 3.22
C GLU A 36 -0.82 -15.32 3.90
N ASP A 37 -0.94 -14.80 5.13
CA ASP A 37 0.16 -14.22 5.91
C ASP A 37 0.97 -13.08 5.25
N THR A 38 0.42 -12.48 4.20
CA THR A 38 0.92 -11.26 3.56
C THR A 38 0.06 -10.07 3.95
N ALA A 39 0.67 -9.03 4.51
CA ALA A 39 -0.01 -7.76 4.78
C ALA A 39 0.18 -6.79 3.61
N TYR A 40 -0.91 -6.13 3.21
CA TYR A 40 -0.94 -5.22 2.07
C TYR A 40 -1.15 -3.79 2.58
N TYR A 41 -0.26 -2.88 2.20
CA TYR A 41 -0.38 -1.46 2.55
C TYR A 41 -0.41 -0.60 1.29
N PHE A 42 -1.36 0.32 1.22
CA PHE A 42 -1.47 1.33 0.18
C PHE A 42 -1.12 2.71 0.75
N TYR A 43 0.18 3.00 0.84
CA TYR A 43 0.66 4.29 1.33
C TYR A 43 0.51 5.34 0.23
N TYR A 44 -0.59 6.08 0.27
CA TYR A 44 -0.91 7.09 -0.72
C TYR A 44 -1.62 8.28 -0.09
N THR A 45 -1.24 9.48 -0.51
CA THR A 45 -1.98 10.69 -0.22
C THR A 45 -2.10 11.54 -1.49
N LYS A 46 -3.30 12.09 -1.74
CA LYS A 46 -3.60 12.82 -2.99
C LYS A 46 -2.69 14.03 -3.21
N ASN A 47 -2.35 14.74 -2.13
CA ASN A 47 -1.67 16.03 -2.19
C ASN A 47 -0.19 15.97 -1.78
N ALA A 48 0.36 14.79 -1.47
CA ALA A 48 1.76 14.65 -1.13
C ALA A 48 2.40 13.38 -1.74
N ILE A 49 3.71 13.45 -1.93
CA ILE A 49 4.53 12.31 -2.33
C ILE A 49 4.76 11.45 -1.09
N THR A 50 4.37 10.19 -1.19
CA THR A 50 4.57 9.16 -0.17
C THR A 50 5.84 8.39 -0.45
N THR A 51 6.64 8.19 0.59
CA THR A 51 7.95 7.54 0.46
C THR A 51 8.04 6.41 1.47
N LEU A 52 8.25 5.18 0.98
CA LEU A 52 8.56 4.06 1.83
C LEU A 52 9.95 4.25 2.43
N ASP A 53 9.98 4.57 3.72
CA ASP A 53 11.18 4.81 4.53
C ASP A 53 11.06 4.16 5.91
N ILE A 54 12.06 4.35 6.77
CA ILE A 54 12.07 3.79 8.13
C ILE A 54 10.91 4.29 8.99
N ASP A 55 10.48 5.54 8.79
CA ASP A 55 9.40 6.12 9.58
C ASP A 55 8.06 5.49 9.22
N PHE A 56 7.81 5.20 7.94
CA PHE A 56 6.64 4.42 7.54
C PHE A 56 6.65 3.01 8.15
N LEU A 57 7.81 2.33 8.22
CA LEU A 57 7.89 0.99 8.83
C LEU A 57 7.49 1.00 10.31
N ARG A 58 7.66 2.13 11.02
CA ARG A 58 7.25 2.26 12.43
C ARG A 58 5.73 2.42 12.59
N LEU A 59 5.02 2.76 11.52
CA LEU A 59 3.55 2.89 11.53
C LEU A 59 2.85 1.53 11.37
N ILE A 60 3.53 0.53 10.82
CA ILE A 60 3.02 -0.83 10.63
C ILE A 60 2.75 -1.49 11.99
N LYS A 61 1.49 -1.84 12.23
CA LYS A 61 1.03 -2.57 13.44
C LYS A 61 0.65 -4.01 13.11
N THR A 62 0.13 -4.26 11.90
CA THR A 62 -0.25 -5.61 11.48
C THR A 62 0.98 -6.49 11.27
N LYS A 63 1.05 -7.61 12.00
CA LYS A 63 2.12 -8.61 11.85
C LYS A 63 1.80 -9.62 10.75
N ALA A 64 2.78 -9.82 9.87
CA ALA A 64 2.73 -10.72 8.72
C ALA A 64 4.14 -11.27 8.42
N ASP A 65 4.19 -12.38 7.70
CA ASP A 65 5.44 -13.00 7.25
C ASP A 65 6.04 -12.25 6.05
N GLN A 66 5.17 -11.60 5.27
CA GLN A 66 5.50 -10.79 4.12
C GLN A 66 4.68 -9.50 4.09
N TYR A 67 5.24 -8.44 3.48
CA TYR A 67 4.57 -7.16 3.31
C TYR A 67 4.63 -6.74 1.84
N ILE A 68 3.50 -6.33 1.28
CA ILE A 68 3.44 -5.64 -0.01
C ILE A 68 3.04 -4.20 0.24
N ILE A 69 3.95 -3.27 -0.06
CA ILE A 69 3.76 -1.86 0.25
C ILE A 69 3.80 -1.05 -1.03
N TYR A 70 2.69 -0.38 -1.32
CA TYR A 70 2.58 0.57 -2.41
C TYR A 70 2.92 1.97 -1.92
N ALA A 71 3.82 2.67 -2.63
CA ALA A 71 4.13 4.10 -2.39
C ALA A 71 4.63 4.79 -3.67
N ASP A 72 4.77 6.12 -3.68
CA ASP A 72 5.33 6.86 -4.81
C ASP A 72 6.83 6.57 -4.98
N ASN A 73 7.57 6.56 -3.86
CA ASN A 73 9.02 6.34 -3.81
C ASN A 73 9.40 5.29 -2.75
N CYS A 74 10.62 4.77 -2.86
CA CYS A 74 11.24 3.90 -1.86
C CYS A 74 12.66 4.40 -1.56
N LEU A 75 12.94 4.70 -0.29
CA LEU A 75 14.28 5.04 0.20
C LEU A 75 14.94 3.90 0.96
N LEU A 76 14.24 2.77 1.12
CA LEU A 76 14.80 1.59 1.76
C LEU A 76 15.79 0.90 0.82
N GLU A 77 16.94 0.55 1.38
CA GLU A 77 17.90 -0.29 0.68
C GLU A 77 17.36 -1.71 0.47
N ARG A 78 17.82 -2.36 -0.60
CA ARG A 78 17.42 -3.74 -0.94
C ARG A 78 17.62 -4.72 0.22
N LYS A 79 18.73 -4.60 0.95
CA LYS A 79 19.02 -5.46 2.12
C LYS A 79 17.96 -5.33 3.21
N LEU A 80 17.39 -4.13 3.39
CA LEU A 80 16.37 -3.90 4.40
C LEU A 80 15.02 -4.45 3.95
N LEU A 81 14.68 -4.25 2.67
CA LEU A 81 13.49 -4.83 2.05
C LEU A 81 13.51 -6.36 2.18
N ASP A 82 14.64 -6.99 1.82
CA ASP A 82 14.80 -8.44 1.91
C ASP A 82 14.74 -8.92 3.38
N LYS A 83 15.40 -8.22 4.32
CA LYS A 83 15.42 -8.58 5.76
C LYS A 83 14.03 -8.60 6.39
N TYR A 84 13.15 -7.70 5.99
CA TYR A 84 11.79 -7.61 6.53
C TYR A 84 10.72 -8.21 5.60
N HIS A 85 11.14 -8.93 4.55
CA HIS A 85 10.26 -9.52 3.54
C HIS A 85 9.27 -8.50 2.95
N ILE A 86 9.77 -7.31 2.61
CA ILE A 86 8.98 -6.22 2.04
C ILE A 86 9.16 -6.21 0.52
N ILE A 87 8.04 -6.29 -0.21
CA ILE A 87 7.98 -6.00 -1.64
C ILE A 87 7.44 -4.58 -1.82
N PHE A 88 8.29 -3.71 -2.36
CA PHE A 88 7.87 -2.37 -2.78
C PHE A 88 7.20 -2.43 -4.16
N LYS A 89 6.01 -1.84 -4.27
CA LYS A 89 5.31 -1.62 -5.54
C LYS A 89 5.10 -0.12 -5.78
N LYS A 90 5.53 0.39 -6.93
CA LYS A 90 5.41 1.82 -7.24
C LYS A 90 3.97 2.16 -7.63
N ILE A 91 3.43 3.23 -7.07
CA ILE A 91 2.13 3.81 -7.47
C ILE A 91 2.36 4.83 -8.60
N PRO A 92 1.69 4.72 -9.76
CA PRO A 92 1.70 5.79 -10.75
C PRO A 92 0.93 7.00 -10.22
N ARG A 93 1.50 8.21 -10.33
CA ARG A 93 0.87 9.42 -9.76
C ARG A 93 -0.49 9.76 -10.40
N ASP A 94 -0.69 9.34 -11.66
CA ASP A 94 -1.96 9.46 -12.37
C ASP A 94 -3.02 8.40 -11.97
N ILE A 95 -2.82 7.65 -10.88
CA ILE A 95 -3.77 6.60 -10.43
C ILE A 95 -5.20 7.12 -10.21
N SER A 96 -5.37 8.42 -9.93
CA SER A 96 -6.69 9.06 -9.80
C SER A 96 -7.49 9.18 -11.12
N ARG A 97 -6.88 8.83 -12.26
CA ARG A 97 -7.48 8.86 -13.60
C ARG A 97 -7.90 7.49 -14.15
N PHE A 98 -7.62 6.40 -13.42
CA PHE A 98 -8.03 5.04 -13.81
C PHE A 98 -9.53 4.81 -13.66
#